data_AF-A0A849QA00-F1
#
_entry.id   AF-A0A849QA00-F1
#
_cell.length_a   1.000
_cell.length_b   1.000
_cell.length_c   1.000
_cell.angle_alpha   90.00
_cell.angle_beta   90.00
_cell.angle_gamma   90.00
#
_symmetry.space_group_name_H-M   'P 1'
#
loop_
_entity.id
_entity.type
_entity.pdbx_description
1 polymer ?
#
loop_
_entity_poly.entity_id
_entity_poly.type
_entity_poly.pdbx_seq_one_letter_code
_entity_poly.pdbx_strand_id
1 'polypeptide(L)'
;MKGRRFFLLALVVAALLLVPYSALTGDHQSGHTPYDDLTERIPEAYFDTDGDLLRDGEEPIYGTSITDVDTDDDLCPDGVELLLWLELAQGAPVDEREHKMPLGDADRDGMPNIRDPDSDNDGLPDGWEFENGLDPSVGHTFFHLLPDRWQYYPFFSGDLKDIDGDGMPDDWEDALGIENATDDSDGDGVTNVGEYLNGTDPWGPDRLYGGTP
;
A
#
# COMPACT_ATOMS: atom_id res chain seq x y z
N MET A 1 -28.67 51.30 -9.68
CA MET A 1 -28.07 51.38 -8.32
C MET A 1 -27.02 50.27 -8.07
N LYS A 2 -26.05 50.03 -8.97
CA LYS A 2 -25.03 48.96 -8.81
C LYS A 2 -23.61 49.47 -8.44
N GLY A 3 -23.37 50.78 -8.39
CA GLY A 3 -22.02 51.35 -8.20
C GLY A 3 -21.55 51.58 -6.75
N ARG A 4 -22.43 51.57 -5.75
CA ARG A 4 -22.05 51.88 -4.36
C ARG A 4 -21.50 50.70 -3.55
N ARG A 5 -21.81 49.46 -3.94
CA ARG A 5 -21.39 48.25 -3.21
C ARG A 5 -19.91 47.89 -3.48
N PHE A 6 -19.45 48.12 -4.70
CA PHE A 6 -18.04 47.90 -5.06
C PHE A 6 -17.11 48.97 -4.50
N PHE A 7 -17.60 50.19 -4.29
CA PHE A 7 -16.81 51.29 -3.77
C PHE A 7 -16.44 51.10 -2.28
N LEU A 8 -17.38 50.56 -1.48
CA LEU A 8 -17.12 50.21 -0.08
C LEU A 8 -16.14 49.04 0.03
N LEU A 9 -16.26 48.03 -0.83
CA LEU A 9 -15.34 46.89 -0.85
C LEU A 9 -13.92 47.34 -1.24
N ALA A 10 -13.79 48.20 -2.25
CA ALA A 10 -12.50 48.75 -2.68
C ALA A 10 -11.84 49.59 -1.58
N LEU A 11 -12.61 50.36 -0.80
CA LEU A 11 -12.09 51.13 0.34
C LEU A 11 -11.62 50.23 1.48
N VAL A 12 -12.32 49.13 1.78
CA VAL A 12 -11.90 48.18 2.81
C VAL A 12 -10.61 47.46 2.42
N VAL A 13 -10.50 47.01 1.17
CA VAL A 13 -9.28 46.35 0.67
C VAL A 13 -8.10 47.32 0.63
N ALA A 14 -8.31 48.56 0.18
CA ALA A 14 -7.26 49.58 0.20
C ALA A 14 -6.83 49.94 1.63
N ALA A 15 -7.77 49.99 2.58
CA ALA A 15 -7.45 50.22 3.99
C ALA A 15 -6.63 49.08 4.60
N LEU A 16 -6.93 47.83 4.27
CA LEU A 16 -6.17 46.65 4.72
C LEU A 16 -4.76 46.60 4.12
N LEU A 17 -4.59 47.01 2.87
CA LEU A 17 -3.27 47.07 2.20
C LEU A 17 -2.39 48.23 2.69
N LEU A 18 -2.99 49.24 3.34
CA LEU A 18 -2.28 50.40 3.91
C LEU A 18 -1.92 50.21 5.38
N VAL A 19 -2.31 49.09 6.02
CA VAL A 19 -1.84 48.75 7.37
C VAL A 19 -0.38 48.30 7.27
N PRO A 20 0.59 49.05 7.81
CA PRO A 20 1.98 48.63 7.80
C PRO A 20 2.10 47.31 8.58
N TYR A 21 2.66 46.29 7.94
CA TYR A 21 2.84 44.94 8.47
C TYR A 21 3.55 44.90 9.84
N SER A 22 4.34 45.94 10.14
CA SER A 22 5.05 46.12 11.41
C SER A 22 4.18 46.54 12.59
N ALA A 23 2.90 46.86 12.40
CA ALA A 23 1.97 47.12 13.52
C ALA A 23 1.38 45.84 14.14
N LEU A 24 1.69 44.67 13.59
CA LEU A 24 1.29 43.36 14.11
C LEU A 24 2.42 42.60 14.81
N THR A 25 3.66 43.08 14.75
CA THR A 25 4.74 42.54 15.60
C THR A 25 4.71 43.27 16.93
N GLY A 26 3.73 42.91 17.74
CA GLY A 26 3.79 43.13 19.17
C GLY A 26 5.05 42.47 19.72
N ASP A 27 5.77 43.23 20.54
CA ASP A 27 6.93 42.85 21.33
C ASP A 27 6.92 41.36 21.72
N HIS A 28 7.89 40.59 21.24
CA HIS A 28 8.09 39.20 21.64
C HIS A 28 8.53 39.17 23.12
N GLN A 29 7.57 39.32 24.02
CA GLN A 29 7.60 38.53 25.24
C GLN A 29 7.20 37.12 24.83
N SER A 30 8.08 36.16 25.08
CA SER A 30 7.83 34.71 24.94
C SER A 30 6.75 34.27 25.92
N GLY A 31 5.54 34.75 25.70
CA GLY A 31 4.37 34.47 26.53
C GLY A 31 3.64 33.28 25.94
N HIS A 32 3.55 32.22 26.75
CA HIS A 32 2.59 31.14 26.61
C HIS A 32 1.32 31.65 25.94
N THR A 33 1.06 31.20 24.72
CA THR A 33 -0.24 31.38 24.11
C THR A 33 -1.25 30.46 24.82
N PRO A 34 -2.56 30.77 24.82
CA PRO A 34 -3.57 29.81 25.28
C PRO A 34 -3.55 28.47 24.52
N TYR A 35 -2.84 28.40 23.38
CA TYR A 35 -2.56 27.17 22.65
C TYR A 35 -1.31 26.43 23.15
N ASP A 36 -0.35 27.13 23.75
CA ASP A 36 0.84 26.51 24.37
C ASP A 36 0.45 25.69 25.61
N ASP A 37 -0.64 26.07 26.30
CA ASP A 37 -1.25 25.31 27.40
C ASP A 37 -2.13 24.12 26.92
N LEU A 38 -2.45 24.03 25.61
CA LEU A 38 -3.20 22.89 25.06
C LEU A 38 -2.28 21.71 24.74
N THR A 39 -1.04 21.98 24.32
CA THR A 39 -0.01 20.94 24.16
C THR A 39 0.41 20.32 25.50
N GLU A 40 0.26 21.03 26.63
CA GLU A 40 0.50 20.47 27.98
C GLU A 40 -0.61 19.54 28.48
N ARG A 41 -1.72 19.35 27.74
CA ARG A 41 -2.92 18.64 28.26
C ARG A 41 -3.40 17.45 27.45
N ILE A 42 -2.71 17.09 26.37
CA ILE A 42 -3.01 15.87 25.61
C ILE A 42 -1.99 14.83 26.06
N PRO A 43 -2.41 13.71 26.69
CA PRO A 43 -1.48 12.63 27.05
C PRO A 43 -0.73 12.14 25.82
N GLU A 44 0.55 11.79 25.97
CA GLU A 44 1.41 11.41 24.83
C GLU A 44 0.81 10.27 23.98
N ALA A 45 0.07 9.36 24.61
CA ALA A 45 -0.66 8.27 23.97
C ALA A 45 -1.75 8.70 22.95
N TYR A 46 -2.06 10.00 22.82
CA TYR A 46 -2.99 10.53 21.83
C TYR A 46 -2.30 11.27 20.68
N PHE A 47 -0.97 11.40 20.72
CA PHE A 47 -0.23 11.82 19.54
C PHE A 47 -0.23 10.69 18.50
N ASP A 48 0.13 11.10 17.29
CA ASP A 48 0.29 10.29 16.09
C ASP A 48 1.55 10.89 15.45
N THR A 49 2.70 10.32 15.82
CA THR A 49 4.01 10.95 15.64
C THR A 49 4.52 10.88 14.20
N ASP A 50 4.21 9.81 13.47
CA ASP A 50 4.52 9.64 12.04
C ASP A 50 3.36 10.00 11.11
N GLY A 51 2.14 10.14 11.61
CA GLY A 51 0.99 10.63 10.85
C GLY A 51 0.29 9.56 10.02
N ASP A 52 0.39 8.30 10.43
CA ASP A 52 -0.10 7.12 9.71
C ASP A 52 -1.57 6.77 10.06
N LEU A 53 -2.20 7.54 10.97
CA LEU A 53 -3.54 7.39 11.54
C LEU A 53 -3.65 6.41 12.72
N LEU A 54 -2.55 5.84 13.17
CA LEU A 54 -2.42 5.11 14.42
C LEU A 54 -1.86 6.05 15.50
N ARG A 55 -2.29 5.87 16.76
CA ARG A 55 -1.81 6.73 17.85
C ARG A 55 -0.60 6.10 18.51
N ASP A 56 0.31 6.93 19.01
CA ASP A 56 1.48 6.54 19.79
C ASP A 56 1.17 5.57 20.94
N GLY A 57 -0.04 5.65 21.52
CA GLY A 57 -0.50 4.78 22.59
C GLY A 57 -1.04 3.41 22.14
N GLU A 58 -1.38 3.26 20.87
CA GLU A 58 -1.93 2.06 20.25
C GLU A 58 -0.85 1.24 19.53
N GLU A 59 0.14 1.89 18.94
CA GLU A 59 1.21 1.22 18.20
C GLU A 59 1.93 0.12 18.99
N PRO A 60 2.29 0.30 20.29
CA PRO A 60 2.90 -0.78 21.06
C PRO A 60 1.98 -1.99 21.30
N ILE A 61 0.66 -1.85 21.11
CA ILE A 61 -0.31 -2.95 21.21
C ILE A 61 -0.21 -3.85 19.97
N TYR A 62 0.01 -3.23 18.81
CA TYR A 62 0.11 -3.91 17.52
C TYR A 62 1.55 -4.28 17.16
N GLY A 63 2.54 -3.67 17.84
CA GLY A 63 3.96 -3.89 17.58
C GLY A 63 4.52 -3.02 16.47
N THR A 64 3.77 -2.01 16.06
CA THR A 64 4.12 -0.99 15.07
C THR A 64 4.96 0.12 15.70
N SER A 65 5.56 0.97 14.88
CA SER A 65 6.62 1.90 15.28
C SER A 65 6.18 3.35 15.23
N ILE A 66 6.23 4.03 16.39
CA ILE A 66 5.81 5.44 16.60
C ILE A 66 6.53 6.52 15.78
N THR A 67 7.39 6.11 14.86
CA THR A 67 8.19 7.00 14.03
C THR A 67 8.30 6.49 12.60
N ASP A 68 7.59 5.41 12.28
CA ASP A 68 7.65 4.74 10.99
C ASP A 68 6.23 4.55 10.49
N VAL A 69 5.92 5.17 9.36
CA VAL A 69 4.56 5.24 8.83
C VAL A 69 4.04 3.87 8.36
N ASP A 70 4.95 2.95 8.04
CA ASP A 70 4.75 1.65 7.41
C ASP A 70 5.81 0.73 8.03
N THR A 71 5.46 -0.01 9.08
CA THR A 71 6.42 -0.70 9.95
C THR A 71 7.06 -1.91 9.26
N ASP A 72 6.38 -2.55 8.32
CA ASP A 72 6.83 -3.74 7.61
C ASP A 72 7.19 -3.51 6.12
N ASP A 73 7.14 -2.25 5.66
CA ASP A 73 7.56 -1.78 4.34
C ASP A 73 6.74 -2.42 3.18
N ASP A 74 5.44 -2.63 3.40
CA ASP A 74 4.53 -3.35 2.48
C ASP A 74 3.70 -2.42 1.57
N LEU A 75 3.91 -1.10 1.68
CA LEU A 75 3.19 -0.01 1.00
C LEU A 75 1.84 0.36 1.64
N CYS A 76 1.55 -0.14 2.83
CA CYS A 76 0.37 0.18 3.63
C CYS A 76 0.78 0.87 4.93
N PRO A 77 0.26 2.08 5.23
CA PRO A 77 0.52 2.67 6.54
C PRO A 77 -0.12 1.86 7.69
N ASP A 78 0.52 1.73 8.84
CA ASP A 78 0.04 0.84 9.92
C ASP A 78 -1.39 1.18 10.38
N GLY A 79 -1.73 2.48 10.44
CA GLY A 79 -3.07 2.96 10.75
C GLY A 79 -4.12 2.62 9.67
N VAL A 80 -3.71 2.49 8.41
CA VAL A 80 -4.56 2.02 7.30
C VAL A 80 -4.74 0.51 7.38
N GLU A 81 -3.67 -0.24 7.63
CA GLU A 81 -3.73 -1.68 7.86
C GLU A 81 -4.66 -2.05 9.01
N LEU A 82 -4.56 -1.34 10.14
CA LEU A 82 -5.46 -1.59 11.28
C LEU A 82 -6.93 -1.49 10.86
N LEU A 83 -7.28 -0.49 10.05
CA LEU A 83 -8.63 -0.31 9.56
C LEU A 83 -9.02 -1.42 8.57
N LEU A 84 -8.12 -1.78 7.66
CA LEU A 84 -8.29 -2.85 6.69
C LEU A 84 -8.59 -4.19 7.38
N TRP A 85 -7.72 -4.62 8.29
CA TRP A 85 -7.87 -5.87 9.02
C TRP A 85 -9.14 -5.91 9.88
N LEU A 86 -9.49 -4.79 10.52
CA LEU A 86 -10.76 -4.68 11.26
C LEU A 86 -11.99 -4.77 10.34
N GLU A 87 -11.92 -4.28 9.11
CA GLU A 87 -13.00 -4.39 8.13
C GLU A 87 -13.14 -5.83 7.60
N LEU A 88 -12.03 -6.46 7.22
CA LEU A 88 -11.98 -7.86 6.76
C LEU A 88 -12.52 -8.82 7.85
N ALA A 89 -12.04 -8.69 9.09
CA ALA A 89 -12.52 -9.51 10.20
C ALA A 89 -14.02 -9.33 10.49
N GLN A 90 -14.58 -8.13 10.28
CA GLN A 90 -16.01 -7.88 10.46
C GLN A 90 -16.86 -8.53 9.37
N GLY A 91 -16.36 -8.52 8.12
CA GLY A 91 -17.00 -9.14 6.97
C GLY A 91 -16.92 -10.67 6.97
N ALA A 92 -15.91 -11.24 7.64
CA ALA A 92 -15.63 -12.67 7.58
C ALA A 92 -16.63 -13.57 8.35
N PRO A 93 -16.81 -14.84 7.89
CA PRO A 93 -17.41 -15.92 8.67
C PRO A 93 -16.76 -16.07 10.05
N VAL A 94 -17.54 -16.46 11.07
CA VAL A 94 -17.09 -16.51 12.48
C VAL A 94 -15.83 -17.37 12.68
N ASP A 95 -15.71 -18.44 11.90
CA ASP A 95 -14.58 -19.38 11.91
C ASP A 95 -13.30 -18.85 11.24
N GLU A 96 -13.41 -17.79 10.43
CA GLU A 96 -12.27 -17.17 9.73
C GLU A 96 -11.80 -15.87 10.40
N ARG A 97 -12.65 -15.24 11.24
CA ARG A 97 -12.37 -13.91 11.81
C ARG A 97 -11.05 -13.81 12.56
N GLU A 98 -10.68 -14.86 13.30
CA GLU A 98 -9.50 -14.84 14.16
C GLU A 98 -8.21 -14.66 13.36
N HIS A 99 -8.10 -15.32 12.19
CA HIS A 99 -6.92 -15.22 11.32
C HIS A 99 -6.90 -13.92 10.52
N LYS A 100 -8.05 -13.27 10.32
CA LYS A 100 -8.19 -11.96 9.64
C LYS A 100 -8.13 -10.76 10.60
N MET A 101 -7.83 -10.96 11.88
CA MET A 101 -7.66 -9.85 12.82
C MET A 101 -6.32 -9.15 12.58
N PRO A 102 -6.13 -7.88 13.03
CA PRO A 102 -4.82 -7.23 12.95
C PRO A 102 -3.70 -8.01 13.67
N LEU A 103 -4.05 -8.67 14.78
CA LEU A 103 -3.17 -9.61 15.50
C LEU A 103 -3.45 -11.07 15.16
N GLY A 104 -4.16 -11.31 14.05
CA GLY A 104 -4.33 -12.62 13.43
C GLY A 104 -3.02 -13.06 12.80
N ASP A 105 -3.05 -14.23 12.17
CA ASP A 105 -1.89 -14.87 11.53
C ASP A 105 -2.45 -15.68 10.36
N ALA A 106 -2.58 -15.01 9.21
CA ALA A 106 -3.34 -15.49 8.06
C ALA A 106 -2.66 -16.68 7.37
N ASP A 107 -1.34 -16.67 7.26
CA ASP A 107 -0.53 -17.72 6.65
C ASP A 107 0.05 -18.74 7.65
N ARG A 108 0.05 -18.41 8.95
CA ARG A 108 0.58 -19.22 10.07
C ARG A 108 2.09 -19.27 10.18
N ASP A 109 2.80 -18.21 9.78
CA ASP A 109 4.24 -18.10 10.00
C ASP A 109 4.62 -17.57 11.40
N GLY A 110 3.64 -17.01 12.12
CA GLY A 110 3.78 -16.46 13.47
C GLY A 110 4.06 -14.96 13.53
N MET A 111 4.03 -14.26 12.40
CA MET A 111 3.93 -12.81 12.30
C MET A 111 2.45 -12.39 12.40
N PRO A 112 2.11 -11.34 13.16
CA PRO A 112 0.76 -10.82 13.11
C PRO A 112 0.53 -10.08 11.79
N ASN A 113 -0.66 -10.20 11.20
CA ASN A 113 -0.97 -9.61 9.88
C ASN A 113 -0.59 -8.12 9.74
N ILE A 114 -0.79 -7.28 10.77
CA ILE A 114 -0.40 -5.84 10.75
C ILE A 114 1.13 -5.59 10.80
N ARG A 115 1.93 -6.62 10.64
CA ARG A 115 3.40 -6.58 10.66
C ARG A 115 4.00 -7.59 9.68
N ASP A 116 3.14 -8.19 8.89
CA ASP A 116 3.51 -9.19 7.91
C ASP A 116 3.37 -8.54 6.53
N PRO A 117 4.47 -8.28 5.82
CA PRO A 117 4.41 -7.57 4.56
C PRO A 117 3.75 -8.38 3.43
N ASP A 118 3.39 -9.65 3.66
CA ASP A 118 2.74 -10.57 2.72
C ASP A 118 1.94 -11.60 3.54
N SER A 119 0.79 -11.18 4.08
CA SER A 119 0.01 -11.89 5.10
C SER A 119 -0.54 -13.25 4.65
N ASP A 120 -0.56 -13.56 3.36
CA ASP A 120 -0.92 -14.88 2.84
C ASP A 120 0.21 -15.63 2.12
N ASN A 121 1.39 -15.00 2.05
CA ASN A 121 2.62 -15.53 1.48
C ASN A 121 2.48 -15.97 0.01
N ASP A 122 1.65 -15.26 -0.76
CA ASP A 122 1.50 -15.44 -2.20
C ASP A 122 2.48 -14.61 -3.03
N GLY A 123 3.15 -13.66 -2.38
CA GLY A 123 4.13 -12.76 -2.94
C GLY A 123 3.64 -11.33 -3.22
N LEU A 124 2.37 -11.03 -3.10
CA LEU A 124 1.85 -9.68 -3.27
C LEU A 124 1.90 -8.98 -1.91
N PRO A 125 2.52 -7.78 -1.80
CA PRO A 125 2.47 -7.06 -0.54
C PRO A 125 1.05 -6.63 -0.19
N ASP A 126 0.66 -6.68 1.09
CA ASP A 126 -0.72 -6.41 1.51
C ASP A 126 -1.17 -4.99 1.10
N GLY A 127 -0.26 -4.01 1.21
CA GLY A 127 -0.48 -2.65 0.74
C GLY A 127 -0.76 -2.55 -0.76
N TRP A 128 -0.07 -3.35 -1.58
CA TRP A 128 -0.35 -3.43 -3.01
C TRP A 128 -1.72 -4.06 -3.28
N GLU A 129 -2.04 -5.14 -2.58
CA GLU A 129 -3.34 -5.80 -2.70
C GLU A 129 -4.48 -4.87 -2.31
N PHE A 130 -4.33 -4.12 -1.21
CA PHE A 130 -5.27 -3.10 -0.77
C PHE A 130 -5.50 -2.03 -1.85
N GLU A 131 -4.44 -1.48 -2.44
CA GLU A 131 -4.55 -0.50 -3.52
C GLU A 131 -5.28 -1.04 -4.77
N ASN A 132 -5.22 -2.35 -4.99
CA ASN A 132 -5.86 -3.04 -6.12
C ASN A 132 -7.21 -3.69 -5.76
N GLY A 133 -7.67 -3.55 -4.51
CA GLY A 133 -8.95 -4.07 -4.04
C GLY A 133 -8.99 -5.59 -3.89
N LEU A 134 -7.84 -6.20 -3.61
CA LEU A 134 -7.71 -7.60 -3.22
C LEU A 134 -7.79 -7.75 -1.69
N ASP A 135 -7.91 -8.98 -1.22
CA ASP A 135 -7.99 -9.34 0.21
C ASP A 135 -6.65 -9.97 0.60
N PRO A 136 -5.82 -9.31 1.44
CA PRO A 136 -4.44 -9.77 1.73
C PRO A 136 -4.31 -11.04 2.55
N SER A 137 -5.43 -11.68 2.87
CA SER A 137 -5.43 -12.95 3.60
C SER A 137 -5.80 -14.12 2.68
N VAL A 138 -5.83 -13.90 1.37
CA VAL A 138 -6.37 -14.83 0.38
C VAL A 138 -5.39 -14.96 -0.76
N GLY A 139 -4.51 -15.95 -0.64
CA GLY A 139 -3.45 -16.13 -1.64
C GLY A 139 -3.99 -16.23 -3.06
N HIS A 140 -3.43 -15.41 -3.91
CA HIS A 140 -3.64 -15.36 -5.34
C HIS A 140 -2.57 -16.19 -6.05
N THR A 141 -2.88 -16.58 -7.28
CA THR A 141 -1.96 -17.31 -8.14
C THR A 141 -1.62 -16.42 -9.31
N PHE A 142 -1.00 -15.26 -9.04
CA PHE A 142 -0.55 -14.38 -10.12
C PHE A 142 0.71 -13.56 -9.77
N PHE A 143 1.84 -14.04 -10.29
CA PHE A 143 3.00 -13.29 -10.77
C PHE A 143 3.52 -12.15 -9.86
N HIS A 144 4.47 -12.50 -9.01
CA HIS A 144 5.63 -11.63 -8.79
C HIS A 144 6.25 -11.24 -10.15
N LEU A 145 6.43 -9.93 -10.34
CA LEU A 145 7.33 -9.29 -11.29
C LEU A 145 6.92 -9.34 -12.78
N LEU A 146 6.06 -8.41 -13.18
CA LEU A 146 6.21 -7.78 -14.50
C LEU A 146 6.95 -6.43 -14.33
N PRO A 147 8.30 -6.42 -14.32
CA PRO A 147 9.07 -5.19 -14.40
C PRO A 147 9.01 -4.70 -15.83
N ASP A 148 7.90 -4.05 -16.19
CA ASP A 148 7.65 -3.42 -17.49
C ASP A 148 6.86 -4.32 -18.45
N ARG A 149 5.57 -3.96 -18.64
CA ARG A 149 4.83 -3.93 -19.93
C ARG A 149 3.51 -4.70 -20.08
N TRP A 150 2.78 -5.11 -19.04
CA TRP A 150 1.36 -5.49 -19.24
C TRP A 150 0.42 -5.16 -18.08
N GLN A 151 0.06 -3.88 -17.98
CA GLN A 151 -0.97 -3.37 -17.07
C GLN A 151 -2.41 -3.53 -17.63
N TYR A 152 -2.67 -4.45 -18.56
CA TYR A 152 -3.99 -4.55 -19.20
C TYR A 152 -4.26 -5.96 -19.75
N TYR A 153 -4.58 -6.92 -18.88
CA TYR A 153 -5.37 -8.08 -19.27
C TYR A 153 -6.51 -8.32 -18.28
N PRO A 154 -7.71 -7.79 -18.58
CA PRO A 154 -8.89 -7.96 -17.74
C PRO A 154 -9.58 -9.29 -18.10
N PHE A 155 -8.95 -10.44 -17.88
CA PHE A 155 -9.60 -11.75 -18.02
C PHE A 155 -8.67 -12.85 -17.50
N PHE A 156 -8.55 -12.99 -16.19
CA PHE A 156 -8.01 -14.23 -15.61
C PHE A 156 -9.12 -14.85 -14.76
N SER A 157 -9.61 -16.02 -15.16
CA SER A 157 -10.71 -16.70 -14.46
C SER A 157 -10.25 -17.86 -13.58
N GLY A 158 -8.96 -17.91 -13.23
CA GLY A 158 -8.46 -18.70 -12.10
C GLY A 158 -8.49 -20.23 -12.27
N ASP A 159 -8.45 -20.77 -13.49
CA ASP A 159 -8.21 -22.19 -13.68
C ASP A 159 -6.73 -22.41 -14.04
N LEU A 160 -5.94 -22.95 -13.10
CA LEU A 160 -4.56 -23.46 -13.30
C LEU A 160 -4.55 -24.74 -14.14
N LYS A 161 -5.39 -24.77 -15.18
CA LYS A 161 -5.57 -25.94 -15.99
C LYS A 161 -4.36 -26.07 -16.90
N ASP A 162 -3.65 -27.17 -16.73
CA ASP A 162 -2.52 -27.59 -17.56
C ASP A 162 -3.00 -28.83 -18.33
N ILE A 163 -3.56 -28.64 -19.54
CA ILE A 163 -4.18 -29.73 -20.31
C ILE A 163 -3.14 -30.74 -20.76
N ASP A 164 -1.95 -30.28 -21.12
CA ASP A 164 -0.92 -31.10 -21.73
C ASP A 164 0.11 -31.65 -20.72
N GLY A 165 0.06 -31.16 -19.49
CA GLY A 165 0.82 -31.65 -18.34
C GLY A 165 2.28 -31.24 -18.39
N ASP A 166 2.60 -30.13 -19.06
CA ASP A 166 3.97 -29.68 -19.29
C ASP A 166 4.51 -28.76 -18.17
N GLY A 167 3.64 -28.38 -17.23
CA GLY A 167 3.96 -27.56 -16.08
C GLY A 167 3.61 -26.08 -16.26
N MET A 168 3.01 -25.69 -17.39
CA MET A 168 2.48 -24.34 -17.64
C MET A 168 0.93 -24.38 -17.72
N PRO A 169 0.21 -23.36 -17.20
CA PRO A 169 -1.24 -23.27 -17.36
C PRO A 169 -1.66 -22.80 -18.76
N ASP A 170 -2.72 -23.41 -19.31
CA ASP A 170 -3.29 -23.11 -20.62
C ASP A 170 -3.56 -21.60 -20.82
N ASP A 171 -4.09 -20.92 -19.79
CA ASP A 171 -4.43 -19.49 -19.87
C ASP A 171 -3.18 -18.60 -19.99
N TRP A 172 -2.06 -19.02 -19.39
CA TRP A 172 -0.77 -18.32 -19.49
C TRP A 172 -0.15 -18.53 -20.87
N GLU A 173 -0.20 -19.77 -21.35
CA GLU A 173 0.21 -20.19 -22.70
C GLU A 173 -0.54 -19.42 -23.79
N ASP A 174 -1.87 -19.39 -23.70
CA ASP A 174 -2.75 -18.68 -24.63
C ASP A 174 -2.50 -17.15 -24.61
N ALA A 175 -2.25 -16.57 -23.44
CA ALA A 175 -2.02 -15.14 -23.28
C ALA A 175 -0.70 -14.68 -23.92
N LEU A 176 0.35 -15.49 -23.82
CA LEU A 176 1.69 -15.18 -24.33
C LEU A 176 1.97 -15.77 -25.71
N GLY A 177 1.10 -16.65 -26.21
CA GLY A 177 1.28 -17.38 -27.47
C GLY A 177 2.44 -18.37 -27.39
N ILE A 178 2.58 -19.05 -26.26
CA ILE A 178 3.64 -20.00 -25.93
C ILE A 178 2.97 -21.34 -25.66
N GLU A 179 3.46 -22.42 -26.26
CA GLU A 179 2.88 -23.78 -26.11
C GLU A 179 3.91 -24.84 -25.70
N ASN A 180 5.20 -24.51 -25.59
CA ASN A 180 6.24 -25.50 -25.32
C ASN A 180 7.01 -25.12 -24.07
N ALA A 181 6.82 -25.85 -22.97
CA ALA A 181 7.56 -25.67 -21.72
C ALA A 181 9.07 -25.57 -21.87
N THR A 182 9.67 -26.37 -22.77
CA THR A 182 11.12 -26.50 -22.89
C THR A 182 11.77 -25.53 -23.88
N ASP A 183 10.98 -24.73 -24.60
CA ASP A 183 11.52 -23.73 -25.52
C ASP A 183 12.04 -22.53 -24.74
N ASP A 184 12.89 -21.72 -25.37
CA ASP A 184 13.49 -20.49 -24.82
C ASP A 184 13.15 -19.40 -25.85
N SER A 185 12.03 -18.71 -25.62
CA SER A 185 11.36 -17.94 -26.66
C SER A 185 12.08 -16.63 -26.99
N ASP A 186 12.82 -16.06 -26.04
CA ASP A 186 13.64 -14.86 -26.23
C ASP A 186 15.14 -15.16 -26.37
N GLY A 187 15.59 -16.37 -26.02
CA GLY A 187 16.93 -16.87 -26.26
C GLY A 187 17.93 -16.47 -25.17
N ASP A 188 17.47 -16.19 -23.96
CA ASP A 188 18.31 -15.72 -22.86
C ASP A 188 18.92 -16.85 -22.01
N GLY A 189 18.49 -18.09 -22.26
CA GLY A 189 18.96 -19.30 -21.60
C GLY A 189 18.03 -19.89 -20.54
N VAL A 190 16.84 -19.31 -20.33
CA VAL A 190 15.79 -19.87 -19.48
C VAL A 190 14.65 -20.43 -20.35
N THR A 191 14.16 -21.61 -19.99
CA THR A 191 13.03 -22.23 -20.72
C THR A 191 11.71 -21.58 -20.33
N ASN A 192 10.69 -21.59 -21.18
CA ASN A 192 9.35 -21.06 -20.91
C ASN A 192 8.73 -21.56 -19.60
N VAL A 193 8.91 -22.85 -19.24
CA VAL A 193 8.46 -23.37 -17.95
C VAL A 193 9.31 -22.85 -16.80
N GLY A 194 10.60 -22.61 -17.06
CA GLY A 194 11.50 -21.93 -16.12
C GLY A 194 11.08 -20.49 -15.90
N GLU A 195 10.71 -19.78 -16.96
CA GLU A 195 10.15 -18.44 -16.94
C GLU A 195 8.85 -18.41 -16.14
N TYR A 196 7.93 -19.33 -16.43
CA TYR A 196 6.69 -19.50 -15.69
C TYR A 196 6.93 -19.77 -14.19
N LEU A 197 7.86 -20.69 -13.86
CA LEU A 197 8.18 -21.04 -12.48
C LEU A 197 8.95 -19.94 -11.74
N ASN A 198 9.67 -19.07 -12.44
CA ASN A 198 10.44 -17.97 -11.87
C ASN A 198 9.71 -16.62 -11.93
N GLY A 199 8.54 -16.56 -12.59
CA GLY A 199 7.78 -15.33 -12.76
C GLY A 199 8.45 -14.32 -13.70
N THR A 200 9.15 -14.78 -14.73
CA THR A 200 9.89 -13.93 -15.68
C THR A 200 9.21 -13.86 -17.06
N ASP A 201 9.65 -12.94 -17.94
CA ASP A 201 9.01 -12.70 -19.24
C ASP A 201 9.62 -13.61 -20.31
N PRO A 202 8.88 -14.60 -20.85
CA PRO A 202 9.46 -15.49 -21.86
C PRO A 202 9.84 -14.79 -23.17
N TRP A 203 9.41 -13.53 -23.38
CA TRP A 203 9.77 -12.71 -24.54
C TRP A 203 10.82 -11.64 -24.23
N GLY A 204 11.31 -11.58 -22.98
CA GLY A 204 12.11 -10.50 -22.46
C GLY A 204 13.34 -10.99 -21.71
N PRO A 205 14.54 -10.43 -21.99
CA PRO A 205 15.78 -10.98 -21.46
C PRO A 205 15.91 -10.79 -19.94
N ASP A 206 16.17 -11.88 -19.24
CA ASP A 206 16.38 -11.92 -17.80
C ASP A 206 17.80 -11.56 -17.40
N ARG A 207 17.93 -10.32 -16.92
CA ARG A 207 19.20 -9.83 -16.34
C ARG A 207 19.50 -10.39 -14.95
N LEU A 208 18.54 -11.04 -14.30
CA LEU A 208 18.68 -11.50 -12.91
C LEU A 208 19.19 -12.95 -12.80
N TYR A 209 19.13 -13.76 -13.87
CA TYR A 209 19.56 -15.17 -13.86
C TYR A 209 20.83 -15.50 -14.66
N GLY A 210 21.62 -14.49 -15.05
CA GLY A 210 23.03 -14.70 -15.43
C GLY A 210 23.28 -15.28 -16.83
N GLY A 211 22.37 -15.08 -17.78
CA GLY A 211 22.68 -15.20 -19.21
C GLY A 211 23.61 -14.08 -19.65
N THR A 212 24.79 -14.40 -20.16
CA THR A 212 25.70 -13.41 -20.76
C THR A 212 25.09 -12.75 -22.00
N PRO A 213 25.41 -11.47 -22.27
CA PRO A 213 24.87 -10.69 -23.40
C PRO A 213 25.25 -11.24 -24.78
#